data_AF-A0A484ZEV7-F1
#
_entry.id   AF-A0A484ZEV7-F1
#
_cell.length_a   1.000
_cell.length_b   1.000
_cell.length_c   1.000
_cell.angle_alpha   90.00
_cell.angle_beta   90.00
_cell.angle_gamma   90.00
#
_symmetry.space_group_name_H-M   'P 1'
#
loop_
_entity.id
_entity.type
_entity.pdbx_description
1 polymer ?
#
loop_
_entity_poly.entity_id
_entity_poly.type
_entity_poly.pdbx_seq_one_letter_code
_entity_poly.pdbx_strand_id
1 'polypeptide(L)'
;MYSLRKIKQSLPRGVVVLLTALFIYGPLALIVTQSFLSAPFFVADKTFSLDAYRFVFDDPDFYKALKSSFILATGLVVIVIPLGGILAFLIVRCDLPGRAGLNR
;
A
#
# COMPACT_ATOMS: atom_id res chain seq x y z
N MET A 1 25.17 33.30 -3.56
CA MET A 1 25.60 32.33 -2.52
C MET A 1 24.45 31.66 -1.73
N TYR A 2 23.19 32.13 -1.79
CA TYR A 2 22.07 31.53 -1.03
C TYR A 2 21.47 30.26 -1.69
N SER A 3 21.49 30.16 -3.02
CA SER A 3 20.88 29.06 -3.79
C SER A 3 21.60 27.71 -3.64
N LEU A 4 22.94 27.71 -3.56
CA LEU A 4 23.76 26.50 -3.48
C LEU A 4 23.59 25.74 -2.14
N ARG A 5 23.27 26.44 -1.04
CA ARG A 5 23.02 25.81 0.26
C ARG A 5 21.68 25.06 0.31
N LYS A 6 20.64 25.56 -0.39
CA LYS A 6 19.32 24.90 -0.46
C LYS A 6 19.41 23.54 -1.16
N ILE A 7 20.14 23.46 -2.28
CA ILE A 7 20.34 22.20 -3.04
C ILE A 7 21.08 21.16 -2.19
N LYS A 8 22.10 21.59 -1.44
CA LYS A 8 22.85 20.70 -0.55
C LYS A 8 22.01 20.19 0.64
N GLN A 9 21.02 20.96 1.10
CA GLN A 9 20.07 20.57 2.15
C GLN A 9 18.91 19.70 1.64
N SER A 10 18.53 19.79 0.36
CA SER A 10 17.55 18.88 -0.26
C SER A 10 18.15 17.55 -0.70
N LEU A 11 19.47 17.50 -0.90
CA LEU A 11 20.20 16.29 -1.27
C LEU A 11 19.98 15.09 -0.31
N PRO A 12 20.09 15.23 1.03
CA PRO A 12 19.80 14.12 1.94
C PRO A 12 18.34 13.66 1.86
N ARG A 13 17.39 14.59 1.63
CA ARG A 13 15.98 14.24 1.47
C ARG A 13 15.75 13.45 0.17
N GLY A 14 16.38 13.86 -0.93
CA GLY A 14 16.32 13.12 -2.19
C GLY A 14 16.89 11.71 -2.08
N VAL A 15 18.02 11.55 -1.37
CA VAL A 15 18.62 10.24 -1.13
C VAL A 15 17.72 9.35 -0.28
N VAL A 16 17.12 9.89 0.80
CA VAL A 16 16.17 9.12 1.63
C VAL A 16 14.96 8.70 0.81
N VAL A 17 14.36 9.60 0.03
CA VAL A 17 13.23 9.26 -0.85
C VAL A 17 13.61 8.19 -1.87
N LEU A 18 14.78 8.29 -2.50
CA LEU A 18 15.25 7.30 -3.47
C LEU A 18 15.51 5.93 -2.82
N LEU A 19 16.11 5.90 -1.63
CA LEU A 19 16.34 4.65 -0.90
C LEU A 19 15.02 4.01 -0.47
N THR A 20 14.09 4.79 0.08
CA THR A 20 12.75 4.31 0.43
C THR A 20 12.00 3.81 -0.81
N ALA A 21 12.06 4.55 -1.91
CA ALA A 21 11.46 4.13 -3.17
C ALA A 21 12.07 2.82 -3.67
N LEU A 22 13.40 2.71 -3.69
CA LEU A 22 14.08 1.48 -4.11
C LEU A 22 13.71 0.29 -3.21
N PHE A 23 13.58 0.49 -1.90
CA PHE A 23 13.24 -0.56 -0.96
C PHE A 23 11.78 -1.04 -1.11
N ILE A 24 10.87 -0.14 -1.47
CA ILE A 24 9.45 -0.48 -1.74
C ILE A 24 9.30 -1.08 -3.15
N TYR A 25 9.84 -0.41 -4.16
CA TYR A 25 9.65 -0.79 -5.56
C TYR A 25 10.57 -1.92 -6.03
N GLY A 26 11.72 -2.12 -5.40
CA GLY A 26 12.64 -3.22 -5.71
C GLY A 26 11.97 -4.59 -5.65
N PRO A 27 11.41 -5.01 -4.49
CA PRO A 27 10.70 -6.28 -4.40
C PRO A 27 9.44 -6.31 -5.26
N LEU A 28 8.71 -5.21 -5.40
CA LEU A 28 7.55 -5.13 -6.30
C LEU A 28 7.95 -5.38 -7.76
N ALA A 29 9.06 -4.81 -8.22
CA ALA A 29 9.57 -5.02 -9.57
C ALA A 29 9.94 -6.49 -9.79
N LEU A 30 10.52 -7.16 -8.80
CA LEU A 30 10.79 -8.60 -8.85
C LEU A 30 9.50 -9.43 -8.92
N ILE A 31 8.46 -9.04 -8.18
CA ILE A 31 7.14 -9.70 -8.21
C ILE A 31 6.49 -9.54 -9.59
N VAL A 32 6.57 -8.34 -10.17
CA VAL A 32 6.01 -8.06 -11.49
C VAL A 32 6.76 -8.87 -12.55
N THR A 33 8.09 -8.86 -12.55
CA THR A 33 8.86 -9.61 -13.56
C THR A 33 8.58 -11.10 -13.48
N GLN A 34 8.60 -11.71 -12.28
CA GLN A 34 8.29 -13.14 -12.14
C GLN A 34 6.85 -13.49 -12.52
N SER A 35 5.90 -12.55 -12.42
CA SER A 35 4.50 -12.80 -12.82
C SER A 35 4.34 -13.07 -14.32
N PHE A 36 5.33 -12.69 -15.13
CA PHE A 36 5.39 -12.98 -16.57
C PHE A 36 6.31 -14.16 -16.91
N LEU A 37 6.91 -14.82 -15.92
CA LEU A 37 7.76 -15.99 -16.13
C LEU A 37 6.93 -17.26 -15.89
N SER A 38 7.15 -18.28 -16.73
CA SER A 38 6.53 -19.60 -16.58
C SER A 38 6.96 -20.35 -15.31
N ALA A 39 8.10 -19.96 -14.73
CA ALA A 39 8.73 -20.65 -13.62
C ALA A 39 9.47 -19.68 -12.67
N PRO A 40 9.80 -20.10 -11.43
CA PRO A 40 10.49 -19.24 -10.47
C PRO A 40 11.79 -18.66 -11.05
N PHE A 41 12.12 -17.41 -10.71
CA PHE A 41 13.27 -16.69 -11.28
C PHE A 41 14.64 -17.35 -11.02
N PHE A 42 14.69 -18.36 -10.15
CA PHE A 42 15.86 -19.18 -9.83
C PHE A 42 16.06 -20.41 -10.74
N VAL A 43 15.12 -20.74 -11.64
CA VAL A 43 15.31 -21.84 -12.59
C VAL A 43 15.87 -21.35 -13.92
N ALA A 44 16.72 -22.16 -14.55
CA ALA A 44 17.41 -21.81 -15.79
C ALA A 44 16.46 -21.71 -17.00
N ASP A 45 15.38 -22.51 -16.99
CA ASP A 45 14.44 -22.68 -18.11
C ASP A 45 13.26 -21.70 -18.04
N LYS A 46 13.55 -20.43 -17.76
CA LYS A 46 12.53 -19.38 -17.65
C LYS A 46 12.17 -18.86 -19.04
N THR A 47 10.95 -19.15 -19.46
CA THR A 47 10.34 -18.54 -20.64
C THR A 47 9.37 -17.45 -20.22
N PHE A 48 9.22 -16.43 -21.06
CA PHE A 48 8.15 -15.44 -20.89
C PHE A 48 6.83 -16.14 -21.23
N SER A 49 5.92 -16.25 -20.27
CA SER A 49 4.60 -16.87 -20.49
C SER A 49 3.51 -16.14 -19.71
N LEU A 50 2.30 -16.22 -20.26
CA LEU A 50 1.07 -15.75 -19.64
C LEU A 50 0.30 -16.89 -18.97
N ASP A 51 0.90 -18.08 -18.87
CA ASP A 51 0.25 -19.25 -18.26
C ASP A 51 -0.11 -19.02 -16.79
N ALA A 52 0.70 -18.27 -16.05
CA ALA A 52 0.38 -17.88 -14.68
C ALA A 52 -0.93 -17.08 -14.60
N TYR A 53 -1.17 -16.17 -15.55
CA TYR A 53 -2.43 -15.43 -15.61
C TYR A 53 -3.59 -16.32 -16.02
N ARG A 54 -3.41 -17.20 -17.02
CA ARG A 54 -4.44 -18.16 -17.44
C ARG A 54 -4.86 -19.06 -16.29
N PHE A 55 -3.89 -19.59 -15.54
CA PHE A 55 -4.14 -20.40 -14.35
C PHE A 55 -4.98 -19.67 -13.30
N VAL A 56 -4.64 -18.41 -12.99
CA VAL A 56 -5.39 -17.61 -12.01
C VAL A 56 -6.81 -17.27 -12.49
N PHE A 57 -6.98 -16.96 -13.77
CA PHE A 57 -8.29 -16.57 -14.32
C PHE A 57 -9.20 -17.76 -14.64
N ASP A 58 -8.66 -18.96 -14.81
CA ASP A 58 -9.44 -20.20 -15.01
C ASP A 58 -9.85 -20.82 -13.67
N ASP A 59 -9.20 -20.44 -12.57
CA ASP A 59 -9.50 -20.93 -11.23
C ASP A 59 -10.80 -20.31 -10.67
N PRO A 60 -11.87 -21.10 -10.43
CA PRO A 60 -13.10 -20.60 -9.82
C PRO A 60 -12.91 -20.12 -8.37
N ASP A 61 -11.92 -20.65 -7.64
CA ASP A 61 -11.65 -20.23 -6.27
C ASP A 61 -11.07 -18.81 -6.21
N PHE A 62 -10.36 -18.36 -7.24
CA PHE A 62 -9.91 -16.97 -7.36
C PHE A 62 -11.10 -15.99 -7.34
N TYR A 63 -12.14 -16.25 -8.14
CA TYR A 63 -13.33 -15.38 -8.16
C TYR A 63 -14.12 -15.43 -6.86
N LYS A 64 -14.17 -16.59 -6.20
CA LYS A 64 -14.80 -16.74 -4.89
C LYS A 64 -14.07 -15.90 -3.85
N ALA A 65 -12.74 -16.02 -3.79
CA ALA A 65 -11.90 -15.25 -2.88
C ALA A 65 -11.98 -13.74 -3.15
N LEU A 66 -12.02 -13.35 -4.43
CA LEU A 66 -12.18 -11.95 -4.85
C LEU A 66 -13.52 -11.37 -4.40
N LYS A 67 -14.63 -12.09 -4.62
CA LYS A 67 -15.96 -11.68 -4.15
C LYS A 67 -16.03 -11.59 -2.64
N SER A 68 -15.50 -12.59 -1.92
CA SER A 68 -15.47 -12.57 -0.45
C SER A 68 -14.66 -11.39 0.08
N SER A 69 -13.47 -11.15 -0.47
CA SER A 69 -12.62 -10.00 -0.08
C SER A 69 -13.30 -8.67 -0.36
N PHE A 70 -13.96 -8.54 -1.52
CA PHE A 70 -14.70 -7.35 -1.88
C PHE A 70 -15.85 -7.07 -0.91
N ILE A 71 -16.68 -8.08 -0.62
CA ILE A 71 -17.79 -7.96 0.33
C ILE A 71 -17.28 -7.57 1.73
N LEU A 72 -16.21 -8.20 2.19
CA LEU A 72 -15.59 -7.89 3.48
C LEU A 72 -15.05 -6.45 3.52
N ALA A 73 -14.32 -6.02 2.48
CA ALA A 73 -13.77 -4.67 2.39
C ALA A 73 -14.88 -3.62 2.36
N THR A 74 -15.93 -3.81 1.55
CA THR A 74 -17.07 -2.89 1.49
C THR A 74 -17.81 -2.84 2.83
N GLY A 75 -18.06 -3.99 3.45
CA GLY A 75 -18.70 -4.06 4.77
C GLY A 75 -17.90 -3.29 5.83
N LEU A 76 -16.58 -3.45 5.82
CA LEU A 76 -15.69 -2.72 6.73
C LEU A 76 -15.73 -1.21 6.48
N VAL A 77 -15.66 -0.79 5.21
CA VAL A 77 -15.72 0.64 4.83
C VAL A 77 -17.03 1.27 5.31
N VAL A 78 -18.17 0.60 5.11
CA VAL A 78 -19.49 1.08 5.53
C VAL A 78 -19.57 1.25 7.05
N ILE A 79 -18.84 0.47 7.83
CA ILE A 79 -18.83 0.57 9.30
C ILE A 79 -17.82 1.63 9.78
N VAL A 80 -16.60 1.59 9.24
CA VAL A 80 -15.48 2.43 9.70
C VAL A 80 -15.67 3.89 9.33
N ILE A 81 -16.19 4.21 8.14
CA ILE A 81 -16.41 5.59 7.72
C ILE A 81 -17.37 6.35 8.64
N PRO A 82 -18.61 5.88 8.91
CA PRO A 82 -19.51 6.62 9.79
C PRO A 82 -19.01 6.66 11.22
N LEU A 83 -18.44 5.58 11.76
CA LEU A 83 -17.87 5.58 13.11
C LEU A 83 -16.72 6.58 13.24
N GLY A 84 -15.79 6.57 12.29
CA GLY A 84 -14.68 7.52 12.24
C GLY A 84 -15.17 8.96 12.04
N GLY A 85 -16.20 9.16 11.21
CA GLY A 85 -16.82 10.45 10.94
C GLY A 85 -17.52 11.03 12.17
N ILE A 86 -18.32 10.23 12.88
CA ILE A 86 -18.99 10.63 14.12
C ILE A 86 -17.93 10.95 15.18
N LEU A 87 -16.91 10.10 15.36
CA LEU A 87 -15.86 10.34 16.34
C LEU A 87 -15.07 11.62 16.03
N ALA A 88 -14.71 11.84 14.76
CA ALA A 88 -14.05 13.06 14.31
C ALA A 88 -14.93 14.30 14.54
N PHE A 89 -16.23 14.21 14.24
CA PHE A 89 -17.18 15.30 14.48
C PHE A 89 -17.28 15.64 15.97
N LEU A 90 -17.40 14.63 16.84
CA LEU A 90 -17.44 14.83 18.30
C LEU A 90 -16.15 15.47 18.82
N ILE A 91 -14.97 15.04 18.35
CA ILE A 91 -13.68 15.63 18.77
C ILE A 91 -13.58 17.11 18.36
N VAL A 92 -14.02 17.44 17.16
CA VAL A 92 -13.90 18.81 16.61
C VAL A 92 -14.97 19.74 17.18
N ARG A 93 -16.19 19.26 17.41
CA ARG A 93 -17.35 20.11 17.75
C ARG A 93 -17.87 19.95 19.17
N CYS A 94 -17.52 18.90 19.90
CA CYS A 94 -17.85 18.75 21.32
C CYS A 94 -16.60 18.97 22.19
N ASP A 95 -16.72 19.78 23.23
CA ASP A 95 -15.78 19.78 24.35
C ASP A 95 -15.91 18.45 25.09
N LEU A 96 -15.23 17.41 24.61
CA LEU A 96 -15.19 16.12 25.29
C LEU A 96 -14.59 16.29 26.70
N PRO A 97 -15.26 15.78 27.76
CA PRO A 97 -14.73 15.79 29.12
C PRO A 97 -13.51 14.86 29.19
N GLY A 98 -12.33 15.44 29.04
CA GLY A 98 -11.04 14.76 28.92
C GLY A 98 -9.89 15.70 28.54
N ARG A 99 -10.22 16.90 28.04
CA ARG A 99 -9.28 17.99 27.74
C ARG A 99 -8.53 18.53 28.97
N ALA A 100 -9.08 18.35 30.17
CA ALA A 100 -8.56 18.92 31.42
C ALA A 100 -7.45 18.09 32.11
N GLY A 101 -7.14 16.88 31.64
CA GLY A 101 -6.11 16.02 32.23
C GLY A 101 -4.68 16.24 31.69
N LEU A 102 -4.54 16.93 30.56
CA LEU A 102 -3.24 17.17 29.91
C LEU A 102 -2.58 18.51 30.31
N ASN A 103 -3.28 19.34 31.10
CA ASN A 103 -2.75 20.63 31.57
C ASN A 103 -2.42 20.60 33.07
N ARG A 104 -1.73 19.55 33.50
CA ARG A 104 -0.95 19.52 34.74
C ARG A 104 0.46 19.02 34.44
#